data_AF-A0A3E1DX19-F1
#
_entry.id   AF-A0A3E1DX19-F1
#
_cell.length_a   1.000
_cell.length_b   1.000
_cell.length_c   1.000
_cell.angle_alpha   90.00
_cell.angle_beta   90.00
_cell.angle_gamma   90.00
#
_symmetry.space_group_name_H-M   'P 1'
#
loop_
_entity.id
_entity.type
_entity.pdbx_description
1 polymer ?
#
loop_
_entity_poly.entity_id
_entity_poly.type
_entity_poly.pdbx_seq_one_letter_code
_entity_poly.pdbx_strand_id
1 'polypeptide(L)'
;VVFETFYTMKSDDLLKYGTLFADLIRSRKARPVLYESPIAQAAVYPDVFKKFHADNVALASAVKVPLAPSVHAWMQILGQHPTAEQFGTVYADYIHAAPKGAYMTACSIYSALTGFSPVGLAHPNLSDADAVVLQQAAWKAFQESNPNPTQ
;
A
#
# COMPACT_ATOMS: atom_id res chain seq x y z
N VAL A 1 -11.85 8.99 3.58
CA VAL A 1 -10.61 9.80 3.66
C VAL A 1 -9.46 8.83 3.72
N VAL A 2 -8.52 8.96 2.79
CA VAL A 2 -7.26 8.20 2.81
C VAL A 2 -6.25 9.01 3.62
N PHE A 3 -5.55 8.37 4.55
CA PHE A 3 -4.46 9.00 5.31
C PHE A 3 -3.23 8.11 5.27
N GLU A 4 -2.07 8.74 5.19
CA GLU A 4 -0.79 8.13 4.84
C GLU A 4 0.09 7.90 6.07
N THR A 5 0.95 6.90 6.00
CA THR A 5 2.00 6.61 6.98
C THR A 5 3.36 6.63 6.31
N PHE A 6 4.42 6.91 7.07
CA PHE A 6 5.80 6.95 6.56
C PHE A 6 6.71 5.99 7.33
N TYR A 7 7.61 5.31 6.61
CA TYR A 7 8.49 4.27 7.15
C TYR A 7 9.51 4.75 8.19
N THR A 8 9.76 6.06 8.25
CA THR A 8 10.67 6.67 9.23
C THR A 8 10.03 6.88 10.61
N MET A 9 8.71 6.69 10.72
CA MET A 9 8.00 6.80 11.99
C MET A 9 8.30 5.60 12.90
N LYS A 10 8.47 5.87 14.20
CA LYS A 10 8.52 4.82 15.22
C LYS A 10 7.13 4.20 15.38
N SER A 11 7.05 2.91 15.71
CA SER A 11 5.77 2.19 15.84
C SER A 11 4.82 2.83 16.86
N ASP A 12 5.33 3.38 17.97
CA ASP A 12 4.52 4.09 18.97
C ASP A 12 3.91 5.40 18.41
N ASP A 13 4.70 6.16 17.65
CA ASP A 13 4.23 7.38 16.99
C ASP A 13 3.21 7.06 15.90
N LEU A 14 3.46 5.99 15.15
CA LEU A 14 2.55 5.47 14.13
C LEU A 14 1.19 5.11 14.75
N LEU A 15 1.17 4.41 15.89
CA LEU A 15 -0.05 4.07 16.61
C LEU A 15 -0.76 5.31 17.16
N LYS A 16 -0.02 6.20 17.81
CA LYS A 16 -0.56 7.43 18.40
C LYS A 16 -1.22 8.30 17.35
N TYR A 17 -0.49 8.69 16.31
CA TYR A 17 -1.00 9.61 15.30
C TYR A 17 -2.00 8.93 14.37
N GLY A 18 -1.82 7.65 14.04
CA GLY A 18 -2.80 6.88 13.28
C GLY A 18 -4.16 6.82 13.99
N THR A 19 -4.17 6.62 15.31
CA THR A 19 -5.40 6.68 16.11
C THR A 19 -6.04 8.07 16.08
N LEU A 20 -5.24 9.13 16.31
CA LEU A 20 -5.74 10.51 16.29
C LEU A 20 -6.37 10.90 14.94
N PHE A 21 -5.74 10.52 13.83
CA PHE A 21 -6.30 10.78 12.50
C PHE A 21 -7.56 9.97 12.23
N ALA A 22 -7.57 8.67 12.57
CA ALA A 22 -8.75 7.83 12.40
C ALA A 22 -9.95 8.36 13.19
N ASP A 23 -9.75 8.78 14.44
CA ASP A 23 -10.80 9.34 15.30
C ASP A 23 -11.27 10.70 14.80
N LEU A 24 -10.36 11.57 14.35
CA LEU A 24 -10.71 12.85 13.74
C LEU A 24 -11.58 12.63 12.49
N ILE A 25 -11.21 11.71 11.60
CA ILE A 25 -11.98 11.39 10.39
C ILE A 25 -13.39 10.90 10.76
N ARG A 26 -13.49 10.00 11.75
CA ARG A 26 -14.77 9.48 12.26
C ARG A 26 -15.64 10.56 12.91
N SER A 27 -15.03 11.49 13.65
CA SER A 27 -15.75 12.63 14.26
C SER A 27 -16.45 13.50 13.21
N ARG A 28 -15.97 13.46 11.96
CA ARG A 28 -16.56 14.13 10.79
C ARG A 28 -17.49 13.23 9.97
N LYS A 29 -17.88 12.06 10.51
CA LYS A 29 -18.74 11.05 9.86
C LYS A 29 -18.17 10.51 8.54
N ALA A 30 -16.85 10.59 8.36
CA ALA A 30 -16.17 10.01 7.21
C ALA A 30 -15.55 8.65 7.55
N ARG A 31 -15.35 7.80 6.54
CA ARG A 31 -14.67 6.50 6.71
C ARG A 31 -13.16 6.66 6.46
N PRO A 32 -12.30 6.35 7.44
CA PRO A 32 -10.85 6.32 7.25
C PRO A 32 -10.40 5.08 6.46
N VAL A 33 -9.38 5.26 5.62
CA VAL A 33 -8.61 4.20 4.96
C VAL A 33 -7.14 4.51 5.18
N LEU A 34 -6.39 3.53 5.69
CA LEU A 34 -4.96 3.65 5.91
C LEU A 34 -4.23 3.39 4.59
N TYR A 35 -3.31 4.27 4.21
CA TYR A 35 -2.46 4.12 3.06
C TYR A 35 -1.01 3.96 3.49
N GLU A 36 -0.41 2.84 3.08
CA GLU A 36 1.00 2.55 3.27
C GLU A 36 1.82 3.20 2.15
N SER A 37 2.57 4.27 2.48
CA SER A 37 3.37 5.01 1.50
C SER A 37 4.53 4.19 0.94
N PRO A 38 5.08 4.56 -0.23
CA PRO A 38 6.40 4.12 -0.67
C PRO A 38 7.47 4.29 0.42
N ILE A 39 8.45 3.38 0.39
CA ILE A 39 9.67 3.45 1.20
C ILE A 39 10.78 4.05 0.33
N ALA A 40 11.79 4.70 0.90
CA ALA A 40 12.96 5.08 0.11
C ALA A 40 13.66 3.83 -0.48
N GLN A 41 14.06 3.91 -1.75
CA GLN A 41 14.78 2.84 -2.46
C GLN A 41 16.09 2.45 -1.75
N ALA A 42 16.73 3.38 -1.05
CA ALA A 42 17.95 3.14 -0.29
C ALA A 42 17.74 2.34 1.02
N ALA A 43 16.49 2.10 1.43
CA ALA A 43 16.20 1.29 2.61
C ALA A 43 16.59 -0.18 2.37
N VAL A 44 16.99 -0.88 3.44
CA VAL A 44 17.41 -2.28 3.37
C VAL A 44 16.22 -3.16 2.97
N TYR A 45 16.27 -3.70 1.76
CA TYR A 45 15.28 -4.63 1.21
C TYR A 45 15.69 -6.09 1.47
N PRO A 46 14.75 -6.99 1.83
CA PRO A 46 13.32 -6.76 2.02
C PRO A 46 12.91 -6.37 3.45
N ASP A 47 13.85 -6.32 4.40
CA ASP A 47 13.52 -6.31 5.82
C ASP A 47 12.81 -5.03 6.29
N VAL A 48 13.25 -3.86 5.82
CA VAL A 48 12.56 -2.60 6.15
C VAL A 48 11.16 -2.55 5.56
N PHE A 49 10.98 -3.13 4.37
CA PHE A 49 9.68 -3.20 3.69
C PHE A 49 8.72 -4.14 4.44
N LYS A 50 9.19 -5.33 4.81
CA LYS A 50 8.43 -6.29 5.64
C LYS A 50 8.04 -5.69 6.98
N LYS A 51 8.99 -5.02 7.65
CA LYS A 51 8.73 -4.40 8.96
C LYS A 51 7.68 -3.29 8.83
N PHE A 52 7.86 -2.36 7.89
CA PHE A 52 6.91 -1.28 7.69
C PHE A 52 5.51 -1.80 7.33
N HIS A 53 5.45 -2.88 6.55
CA HIS A 53 4.19 -3.54 6.25
C HIS A 53 3.52 -4.12 7.49
N ALA A 54 4.27 -4.85 8.32
CA ALA A 54 3.76 -5.39 9.57
C ALA A 54 3.27 -4.28 10.53
N ASP A 55 3.99 -3.16 10.63
CA ASP A 55 3.58 -2.01 11.44
C ASP A 55 2.25 -1.40 10.93
N ASN A 56 2.06 -1.30 9.61
CA ASN A 56 0.81 -0.80 9.02
C ASN A 56 -0.36 -1.77 9.20
N VAL A 57 -0.13 -3.09 9.07
CA VAL A 57 -1.15 -4.10 9.36
C VAL A 57 -1.58 -4.04 10.83
N ALA A 58 -0.62 -3.89 11.75
CA ALA A 58 -0.90 -3.75 13.17
C ALA A 58 -1.71 -2.48 13.46
N LEU A 59 -1.33 -1.33 12.87
CA LEU A 59 -2.09 -0.09 12.99
C LEU A 59 -3.51 -0.25 12.43
N ALA A 60 -3.65 -0.74 11.20
CA ALA A 60 -4.94 -0.93 10.53
C ALA A 60 -5.91 -1.78 11.39
N SER A 61 -5.39 -2.86 11.98
CA SER A 61 -6.12 -3.72 12.90
C SER A 61 -6.51 -2.98 14.19
N ALA A 62 -5.54 -2.31 14.84
CA ALA A 62 -5.77 -1.58 16.09
C ALA A 62 -6.84 -0.49 15.94
N VAL A 63 -6.79 0.27 14.84
CA VAL A 63 -7.75 1.34 14.58
C VAL A 63 -8.97 0.86 13.80
N LYS A 64 -9.07 -0.41 13.40
CA LYS A 64 -10.18 -1.01 12.64
C LYS A 64 -10.50 -0.25 11.35
N VAL A 65 -9.52 -0.13 10.46
CA VAL A 65 -9.66 0.52 9.14
C VAL A 65 -9.10 -0.39 8.05
N PRO A 66 -9.61 -0.33 6.81
CA PRO A 66 -8.96 -0.99 5.68
C PRO A 66 -7.56 -0.42 5.44
N LEU A 67 -6.61 -1.29 5.12
CA LEU A 67 -5.27 -0.93 4.63
C LEU A 67 -5.24 -0.99 3.10
N ALA A 68 -4.68 0.04 2.48
CA ALA A 68 -4.22 0.07 1.10
C ALA A 68 -2.70 -0.21 1.07
N PRO A 69 -2.28 -1.48 0.87
CA PRO A 69 -0.91 -1.91 1.16
C PRO A 69 -0.02 -1.78 -0.09
N SER A 70 0.42 -0.57 -0.42
CA SER A 70 1.17 -0.33 -1.65
C SER A 70 2.58 -0.93 -1.63
N VAL A 71 3.27 -0.87 -0.50
CA VAL A 71 4.63 -1.45 -0.38
C VAL A 71 4.54 -2.95 -0.50
N HIS A 72 3.56 -3.56 0.18
CA HIS A 72 3.34 -5.00 0.05
C HIS A 72 2.97 -5.40 -1.37
N ALA A 73 2.16 -4.60 -2.07
CA ALA A 73 1.88 -4.82 -3.48
C ALA A 73 3.16 -4.81 -4.32
N TRP A 74 4.04 -3.81 -4.14
CA TRP A 74 5.31 -3.75 -4.86
C TRP A 74 6.20 -4.95 -4.58
N MET A 75 6.25 -5.42 -3.33
CA MET A 75 7.00 -6.62 -2.95
C MET A 75 6.54 -7.88 -3.69
N GLN A 76 5.27 -7.99 -4.09
CA GLN A 76 4.79 -9.12 -4.90
C GLN A 76 5.48 -9.20 -6.27
N ILE A 77 5.87 -8.06 -6.84
CA ILE A 77 6.56 -7.99 -8.14
C ILE A 77 8.08 -8.02 -7.97
N LEU A 78 8.61 -7.40 -6.92
CA LEU A 78 10.04 -7.34 -6.65
C LEU A 78 10.63 -8.68 -6.18
N GLY A 79 9.85 -9.54 -5.51
CA GLY A 79 10.35 -10.81 -4.98
C GLY A 79 11.36 -10.63 -3.84
N GLN A 80 12.17 -11.64 -3.52
CA GLN A 80 13.12 -11.55 -2.39
C GLN A 80 14.42 -10.82 -2.73
N HIS A 81 14.88 -10.90 -3.99
CA HIS A 81 16.18 -10.38 -4.43
C HIS A 81 16.05 -9.62 -5.76
N PRO A 82 15.36 -8.47 -5.78
CA PRO A 82 15.18 -7.67 -7.00
C PRO A 82 16.51 -7.15 -7.53
N THR A 83 16.66 -7.16 -8.85
CA THR A 83 17.72 -6.42 -9.55
C THR A 83 17.47 -4.92 -9.51
N ALA A 84 18.48 -4.11 -9.84
CA ALA A 84 18.32 -2.67 -9.97
C ALA A 84 17.26 -2.30 -11.03
N GLU A 85 17.20 -3.06 -12.12
CA GLU A 85 16.17 -2.90 -13.16
C GLU A 85 14.77 -3.16 -12.61
N GLN A 86 14.58 -4.24 -11.84
CA GLN A 86 13.30 -4.54 -11.21
C GLN A 86 12.86 -3.44 -10.24
N PHE A 87 13.78 -2.90 -9.43
CA PHE A 87 13.50 -1.72 -8.60
C PHE A 87 13.07 -0.51 -9.43
N GLY A 88 13.74 -0.23 -10.55
CA GLY A 88 13.39 0.85 -11.46
C GLY A 88 12.00 0.72 -12.10
N THR A 89 11.37 -0.45 -12.04
CA THR A 89 9.98 -0.60 -12.51
C THR A 89 8.96 0.06 -11.60
N VAL A 90 9.24 0.16 -10.29
CA VAL A 90 8.33 0.74 -9.30
C VAL A 90 8.81 2.07 -8.73
N TYR A 91 10.08 2.44 -8.93
CA TYR A 91 10.68 3.70 -8.51
C TYR A 91 11.01 4.61 -9.70
N ALA A 92 10.50 5.84 -9.69
CA ALA A 92 10.89 6.90 -10.64
C ALA A 92 12.20 7.56 -10.23
N ASP A 93 12.39 7.68 -8.92
CA ASP A 93 13.59 8.20 -8.27
C ASP A 93 13.81 7.44 -6.94
N TYR A 94 14.65 7.96 -6.06
CA TYR A 94 14.99 7.31 -4.80
C TYR A 94 13.83 7.11 -3.80
N ILE A 95 12.64 7.67 -4.03
CA ILE A 95 11.49 7.54 -3.11
C ILE A 95 10.13 7.51 -3.81
N HIS A 96 9.97 8.22 -4.92
CA HIS A 96 8.70 8.34 -5.62
C HIS A 96 8.46 7.18 -6.58
N ALA A 97 7.18 6.84 -6.71
CA ALA A 97 6.75 5.75 -7.55
C ALA A 97 6.93 6.06 -9.06
N ALA A 98 7.44 5.09 -9.81
CA ALA A 98 7.34 5.06 -11.27
C ALA A 98 5.87 4.89 -11.71
N PRO A 99 5.52 5.11 -12.98
CA PRO A 99 4.14 4.94 -13.45
C PRO A 99 3.51 3.60 -13.07
N LYS A 100 4.25 2.48 -13.15
CA LYS A 100 3.76 1.16 -12.70
C LYS A 100 3.55 1.12 -11.19
N GLY A 101 4.49 1.64 -10.40
CA GLY A 101 4.36 1.73 -8.94
C GLY A 101 3.17 2.58 -8.49
N ALA A 102 2.96 3.74 -9.13
CA ALA A 102 1.83 4.64 -8.87
C ALA A 102 0.50 3.99 -9.25
N TYR A 103 0.46 3.26 -10.37
CA TYR A 103 -0.72 2.51 -10.77
C TYR A 103 -1.07 1.38 -9.80
N MET A 104 -0.06 0.63 -9.32
CA MET A 104 -0.27 -0.37 -8.26
C MET A 104 -0.81 0.26 -6.97
N THR A 105 -0.27 1.41 -6.58
CA THR A 105 -0.78 2.18 -5.43
C THR A 105 -2.24 2.56 -5.61
N ALA A 106 -2.62 3.06 -6.80
CA ALA A 106 -4.01 3.37 -7.11
C ALA A 106 -4.91 2.13 -7.02
N CYS A 107 -4.44 0.97 -7.50
CA CYS A 107 -5.16 -0.30 -7.38
C CYS A 107 -5.35 -0.73 -5.91
N SER A 108 -4.32 -0.61 -5.07
CA SER A 108 -4.40 -0.90 -3.64
C SER A 108 -5.39 0.03 -2.92
N ILE A 109 -5.38 1.33 -3.25
CA ILE A 109 -6.33 2.30 -2.70
C ILE A 109 -7.76 1.99 -3.17
N TYR A 110 -7.95 1.66 -4.46
CA TYR A 110 -9.25 1.25 -4.99
C TYR A 110 -9.81 0.06 -4.20
N SER A 111 -9.02 -1.00 -3.99
CA SER A 111 -9.48 -2.17 -3.25
C SER A 111 -9.79 -1.85 -1.79
N ALA A 112 -8.99 -1.01 -1.12
CA ALA A 112 -9.28 -0.58 0.24
C ALA A 112 -10.54 0.30 0.36
N LEU A 113 -10.82 1.13 -0.67
CA LEU A 113 -12.02 1.95 -0.72
C LEU A 113 -13.27 1.13 -1.05
N THR A 114 -13.17 0.14 -1.91
CA THR A 114 -14.35 -0.50 -2.50
C THR A 114 -14.60 -1.92 -2.01
N GLY A 115 -13.58 -2.59 -1.48
CA GLY A 115 -13.63 -4.02 -1.17
C GLY A 115 -13.56 -4.93 -2.41
N PHE A 116 -13.40 -4.36 -3.61
CA PHE A 116 -13.39 -5.11 -4.87
C PHE A 116 -12.00 -5.22 -5.50
N SER A 117 -11.85 -6.25 -6.35
CA SER A 117 -10.67 -6.44 -7.17
C SER A 117 -10.53 -5.32 -8.21
N PRO A 118 -9.32 -4.78 -8.45
CA PRO A 118 -9.06 -3.83 -9.52
C PRO A 118 -8.81 -4.51 -10.87
N VAL A 119 -8.83 -5.85 -10.94
CA VAL A 119 -8.57 -6.61 -12.17
C VAL A 119 -9.65 -6.30 -13.21
N GLY A 120 -9.22 -5.88 -14.41
CA GLY A 120 -10.10 -5.50 -15.51
C GLY A 120 -10.54 -4.03 -15.51
N LEU A 121 -10.08 -3.22 -14.53
CA LEU A 121 -10.26 -1.77 -14.58
C LEU A 121 -9.36 -1.12 -15.64
N ALA A 122 -9.68 0.12 -16.00
CA ALA A 122 -8.92 0.92 -16.95
C ALA A 122 -7.46 1.13 -16.49
N HIS A 123 -6.53 0.99 -17.43
CA HIS A 123 -5.09 1.06 -17.21
C HIS A 123 -4.43 2.01 -18.22
N PRO A 124 -4.65 3.33 -18.10
CA PRO A 124 -4.09 4.29 -19.05
C PRO A 124 -2.56 4.21 -19.05
N ASN A 125 -1.98 4.19 -20.25
CA ASN A 125 -0.53 4.16 -20.47
C ASN A 125 0.20 2.88 -20.00
N LEU A 126 -0.54 1.78 -19.79
CA LEU A 126 0.01 0.44 -19.55
C LEU A 126 -0.52 -0.54 -20.59
N SER A 127 0.30 -1.53 -20.94
CA SER A 127 -0.16 -2.68 -21.73
C SER A 127 -1.12 -3.54 -20.90
N ASP A 128 -2.04 -4.25 -21.56
CA ASP A 128 -2.98 -5.17 -20.90
C ASP A 128 -2.24 -6.22 -20.06
N ALA A 129 -1.14 -6.75 -20.59
CA ALA A 129 -0.32 -7.75 -19.92
C ALA A 129 0.29 -7.21 -18.62
N ASP A 130 0.86 -6.00 -18.64
CA ASP A 130 1.37 -5.34 -17.44
C ASP A 130 0.23 -5.04 -16.46
N ALA A 131 -0.87 -4.47 -16.96
CA ALA A 131 -1.98 -4.03 -16.13
C ALA A 131 -2.58 -5.17 -15.32
N VAL A 132 -2.82 -6.34 -15.94
CA VAL A 132 -3.36 -7.51 -15.26
C VAL A 132 -2.43 -7.98 -14.15
N VAL A 133 -1.11 -8.05 -14.39
CA VAL A 133 -0.13 -8.47 -13.39
C VAL A 133 -0.12 -7.50 -12.20
N LEU A 134 -0.11 -6.19 -12.45
CA LEU A 134 -0.07 -5.16 -11.42
C LEU A 134 -1.39 -5.12 -10.60
N GLN A 135 -2.54 -5.26 -11.27
CA GLN A 135 -3.85 -5.33 -10.62
C GLN A 135 -3.97 -6.58 -9.74
N GLN A 136 -3.51 -7.75 -10.22
CA GLN A 136 -3.50 -8.99 -9.45
C GLN A 136 -2.59 -8.90 -8.24
N ALA A 137 -1.39 -8.32 -8.39
CA ALA A 137 -0.46 -8.10 -7.28
C ALA A 137 -1.06 -7.19 -6.21
N ALA A 138 -1.69 -6.08 -6.59
CA ALA A 138 -2.37 -5.18 -5.67
C ALA A 138 -3.55 -5.85 -4.97
N TRP A 139 -4.35 -6.65 -5.69
CA TRP A 139 -5.46 -7.39 -5.11
C TRP A 139 -5.00 -8.44 -4.10
N LYS A 140 -3.98 -9.23 -4.46
CA LYS A 140 -3.38 -10.21 -3.56
C LYS A 140 -2.86 -9.55 -2.28
N ALA A 141 -2.13 -8.44 -2.42
CA ALA A 141 -1.63 -7.68 -1.27
C ALA A 141 -2.79 -7.18 -0.39
N PHE A 142 -3.85 -6.63 -0.99
CA PHE A 142 -5.04 -6.22 -0.25
C PHE A 142 -5.67 -7.37 0.54
N GLN A 143 -5.85 -8.54 -0.08
CA GLN A 143 -6.44 -9.71 0.58
C GLN A 143 -5.58 -10.22 1.75
N GLU A 144 -4.27 -10.28 1.56
CA GLU A 144 -3.32 -10.72 2.60
C GLU A 144 -3.28 -9.75 3.79
N SER A 145 -3.41 -8.45 3.53
CA SER A 145 -3.34 -7.41 4.57
C SER A 145 -4.67 -7.11 5.25
N ASN A 146 -5.80 -7.59 4.70
CA ASN A 146 -7.15 -7.31 5.20
C ASN A 146 -7.98 -8.61 5.31
N PRO A 147 -7.63 -9.56 6.21
CA PRO A 147 -8.27 -10.88 6.27
C PRO A 147 -9.75 -10.86 6.67
N ASN A 148 -10.26 -9.74 7.19
CA ASN A 148 -11.67 -9.52 7.48
C ASN A 148 -12.12 -8.17 6.88
N PRO A 149 -12.25 -8.05 5.55
CA PRO A 149 -12.74 -6.81 4.96
C PRO A 149 -14.18 -6.65 5.42
N THR A 150 -14.40 -5.72 6.34
CA THR A 150 -15.75 -5.41 6.86
C THR A 150 -16.60 -4.95 5.68
N GLN A 151 -17.63 -5.74 5.35
CA GLN A 151 -18.76 -5.30 4.54
C GLN A 151 -19.72 -4.50 5.41
#